data_AF-A0AAV1UUJ3-F1
#
_entry.id   AF-A0AAV1UUJ3-F1
#
_cell.length_a   1.000
_cell.length_b   1.000
_cell.length_c   1.000
_cell.angle_alpha   90.00
_cell.angle_beta   90.00
_cell.angle_gamma   90.00
#
_symmetry.space_group_name_H-M   'P 1'
#
loop_
_entity.id
_entity.type
_entity.pdbx_description
1 polymer ?
#
loop_
_entity_poly.entity_id
_entity_poly.type
_entity_poly.pdbx_seq_one_letter_code
_entity_poly.pdbx_strand_id
1 'polypeptide(L)' 'MQLVLEDQDLWGVVSGKVKLKYCTSNLDQGTYKRKSRKALAIICLAMEDSQLPLVRSAKDANMMHGHV' A
#
# COMPACT_ATOMS: atom_id res chain seq x y z
N MET A 1 15.53 -7.76 5.79
CA MET A 1 14.07 -7.82 6.00
C MET A 1 13.45 -6.83 5.04
N GLN A 2 12.66 -7.26 4.05
CA GLN A 2 12.03 -6.38 3.07
C GLN A 2 10.55 -6.27 3.43
N LEU A 3 10.08 -5.06 3.71
CA LEU A 3 8.67 -4.78 3.96
C LEU A 3 7.92 -4.78 2.62
N VAL A 4 7.54 -5.96 2.15
CA VAL A 4 6.64 -6.11 1.01
C VAL A 4 5.21 -5.98 1.52
N LEU A 5 4.47 -5.00 1.01
CA LEU A 5 3.01 -4.95 1.16
C LEU A 5 2.43 -6.07 0.28
N GLU A 6 2.40 -7.31 0.78
CA GLU A 6 1.83 -8.48 0.08
C GLU A 6 0.30 -8.38 -0.11
N ASP A 7 -0.32 -7.41 0.57
CA ASP A 7 -1.76 -7.17 0.55
C ASP A 7 -2.10 -6.20 -0.60
N GLN A 8 -2.46 -6.75 -1.77
CA GLN A 8 -2.84 -5.99 -2.98
C GLN A 8 -3.93 -4.94 -2.70
N ASP A 9 -4.81 -5.26 -1.76
CA ASP A 9 -5.89 -4.42 -1.30
C ASP A 9 -5.41 -3.20 -0.50
N LEU A 10 -4.29 -3.34 0.20
CA LEU A 10 -3.64 -2.28 0.95
C LEU A 10 -2.86 -1.34 0.02
N TRP A 11 -2.23 -1.88 -1.02
CA TRP A 11 -1.55 -1.10 -2.06
C TRP A 11 -2.51 -0.14 -2.78
N GLY A 12 -3.73 -0.59 -3.10
CA GLY A 12 -4.73 0.27 -3.75
C GLY A 12 -5.05 1.53 -2.93
N VAL A 13 -5.06 1.42 -1.60
CA VAL A 13 -5.29 2.55 -0.68
C VAL A 13 -4.04 3.43 -0.56
N VAL A 14 -2.86 2.84 -0.40
CA VAL A 14 -1.59 3.58 -0.27
C VAL A 14 -1.24 4.33 -1.56
N SER A 15 -1.47 3.71 -2.71
CA SER A 15 -1.17 4.30 -4.02
C SER A 15 -2.22 5.36 -4.45
N GLY A 16 -3.25 5.59 -3.64
CA GLY A 16 -4.36 6.51 -3.95
C GLY A 16 -5.24 6.07 -5.13
N LYS A 17 -5.12 4.82 -5.59
CA LYS A 17 -5.98 4.24 -6.65
C LYS A 17 -7.40 4.05 -6.12
N VAL A 18 -7.53 3.65 -4.87
CA VAL A 18 -8.77 3.62 -4.11
C VAL A 18 -8.80 4.86 -3.21
N LYS A 19 -9.91 5.59 -3.22
CA LYS A 19 -10.15 6.76 -2.37
C LYS A 19 -11.49 6.59 -1.70
N LEU A 20 -11.64 7.15 -0.50
CA LEU A 20 -12.89 7.10 0.26
C LEU A 20 -14.10 7.57 -0.56
N LYS A 21 -13.92 8.59 -1.41
CA LYS A 21 -14.97 9.14 -2.28
C LYS A 21 -15.51 8.18 -3.35
N TYR A 22 -14.81 7.08 -3.60
CA TYR A 22 -15.24 6.03 -4.54
C TYR A 22 -16.01 4.90 -3.84
N CYS A 23 -16.08 4.90 -2.51
CA CYS A 23 -16.84 3.91 -1.73
C CYS A 23 -18.33 4.29 -1.70
N THR A 24 -19.19 3.46 -2.29
CA THR A 24 -20.63 3.72 -2.39
C THR A 24 -21.41 3.23 -1.17
N SER A 25 -20.92 2.21 -0.47
CA SER A 25 -21.54 1.64 0.73
C SER A 25 -20.84 2.08 2.03
N ASN A 26 -21.60 2.18 3.12
CA ASN A 26 -21.05 2.35 4.48
C ASN A 26 -20.09 1.21 4.85
N LEU A 27 -20.34 0.00 4.35
CA LEU A 27 -19.45 -1.16 4.55
C LEU A 27 -18.10 -0.94 3.85
N ASP A 28 -18.12 -0.42 2.62
CA ASP A 28 -16.91 -0.15 1.84
C ASP A 28 -16.10 0.99 2.46
N GLN A 29 -16.78 2.03 2.96
CA GLN A 29 -16.13 3.12 3.69
C GLN A 29 -15.48 2.62 4.99
N GLY A 30 -16.15 1.73 5.73
CA GLY A 30 -15.60 1.09 6.92
C GLY A 30 -14.35 0.26 6.61
N THR A 31 -14.42 -0.52 5.53
CA THR A 31 -13.31 -1.33 5.03
C THR A 31 -12.14 -0.47 4.57
N TYR A 32 -12.41 0.58 3.80
CA TYR A 32 -11.39 1.56 3.37
C TYR A 32 -10.70 2.20 4.57
N LYS A 33 -11.44 2.73 5.54
CA LYS A 33 -10.87 3.36 6.74
C LYS A 33 -9.99 2.39 7.52
N ARG A 34 -10.39 1.11 7.63
CA ARG A 34 -9.58 0.07 8.29
C ARG A 34 -8.29 -0.20 7.53
N LYS A 35 -8.36 -0.36 6.20
CA LYS A 35 -7.19 -0.54 5.33
C LYS A 35 -6.26 0.67 5.40
N SER A 36 -6.78 1.90 5.32
CA SER A 36 -5.99 3.13 5.45
C SER A 36 -5.23 3.22 6.78
N ARG A 37 -5.85 2.86 7.90
CA ARG A 37 -5.18 2.85 9.21
C ARG A 37 -4.07 1.80 9.29
N LYS A 38 -4.31 0.59 8.78
CA LYS A 38 -3.31 -0.49 8.71
C LYS A 38 -2.10 -0.05 7.87
N ALA A 39 -2.36 0.55 6.71
CA ALA A 39 -1.33 1.09 5.83
C ALA A 39 -0.49 2.18 6.51
N LEU A 40 -1.15 3.16 7.15
CA LEU A 40 -0.46 4.24 7.85
C LEU A 40 0.42 3.70 8.99
N ALA A 41 -0.09 2.76 9.79
CA ALA A 41 0.69 2.14 10.86
C ALA A 41 1.96 1.44 10.32
N ILE A 42 1.85 0.68 9.23
CA ILE A 42 3.00 0.01 8.60
C ILE A 42 4.00 1.03 8.07
N ILE A 43 3.53 2.10 7.43
CA ILE A 43 4.41 3.17 6.94
C ILE A 43 5.12 3.86 8.11
N CYS A 44 4.41 4.20 9.19
CA CYS A 44 5.02 4.79 10.38
C CYS A 44 6.08 3.89 11.00
N LEU A 45 5.79 2.59 11.17
CA LEU A 45 6.77 1.61 11.67
C LEU A 45 7.98 1.52 10.74
N ALA A 46 7.77 1.51 9.42
CA ALA A 46 8.86 1.48 8.44
C ALA A 46 9.71 2.77 8.46
N MET A 47 9.10 3.92 8.75
CA MET A 47 9.79 5.20 8.92
C MET A 47 10.65 5.22 10.19
N GLU A 48 10.11 4.74 11.32
CA GLU A 48 10.82 4.64 12.60
C GLU A 48 12.03 3.71 12.51
N ASP A 49 11.90 2.59 11.79
CA ASP A 49 13.01 1.65 11.54
C ASP A 49 14.04 2.14 10.51
N SER A 50 13.93 3.37 10.00
CA SER A 50 14.79 3.89 8.90
C SER A 50 14.79 3.01 7.63
N GLN A 51 13.75 2.18 7.43
CA GLN A 51 13.57 1.31 6.26
C GLN A 51 12.95 2.05 5.04
N LEU A 52 13.02 3.38 5.03
CA LEU A 52 12.53 4.25 3.96
C LEU A 52 13.04 3.87 2.53
N PRO A 53 14.29 3.37 2.33
CA PRO A 53 14.73 2.91 1.01
C PRO A 53 14.02 1.64 0.51
N LEU A 54 13.45 0.82 1.41
CA LEU A 54 12.80 -0.46 1.07
C LEU A 54 11.34 -0.31 0.61
N VAL A 55 10.73 0.86 0.84
CA VAL A 55 9.38 1.21 0.33
C VAL A 55 9.44 1.66 -1.15
N ARG A 56 10.64 1.69 -1.75
CA ARG A 56 10.90 2.21 -3.09
C ARG A 56 11.40 1.14 -4.07
N SER A 57 10.75 -0.03 -4.13
CA SER A 57 10.83 -0.88 -5.34
C SER A 57 9.65 -1.84 -5.46
N ALA A 58 8.47 -1.28 -5.70
CA ALA A 58 7.37 -2.01 -6.34
C ALA A 58 7.04 -1.44 -7.73
N LYS A 59 7.67 -0.32 -8.11
CA LYS A 59 7.56 0.25 -9.47
C LYS A 59 8.44 -0.50 -10.48
N ASP A 60 9.62 -0.96 -10.08
CA ASP A 60 10.60 -1.57 -11.01
C ASP A 60 10.48 -3.09 -11.13
N ALA A 61 9.84 -3.76 -10.16
CA ALA A 61 9.61 -5.21 -10.22
C ALA A 61 8.67 -5.64 -11.37
N ASN A 62 7.91 -4.69 -11.96
CA ASN A 62 7.02 -4.94 -13.08
C ASN A 62 7.61 -4.59 -14.46
N MET A 63 8.87 -4.13 -14.52
CA MET A 63 9.57 -3.87 -15.79
C MET A 63 10.64 -4.90 -16.15
N MET A 64 11.04 -5.77 -15.22
CA MET A 64 12.08 -6.79 -15.47
C MET A 64 11.54 -8.14 -15.98
N HIS A 65 10.23 -8.27 -16.24
CA HIS A 65 9.62 -9.49 -16.77
C HIS A 65 9.27 -9.41 -18.27
N GLY A 66 9.81 -8.45 -19.01
CA GLY A 66 9.48 -8.24 -20.42
C GLY A 66 10.64 -7.74 -21.27
N HIS A 67 11.71 -8.52 -21.38
CA HIS A 67 12.58 -8.57 -22.57
C HIS A 67 13.48 -9.80 -22.48
N VAL A 68 13.08 -10.85 -23.22
CA VAL A 68 13.99 -11.77 -23.89
C VAL A 68 14.11 -11.26 -25.32
#